data_AF-A0A2C5ZHB3-F1
#
_entry.id   AF-A0A2C5ZHB3-F1
#
_cell.length_a   1.000
_cell.length_b   1.000
_cell.length_c   1.000
_cell.angle_alpha   90.00
_cell.angle_beta   90.00
_cell.angle_gamma   90.00
#
_symmetry.space_group_name_H-M   'P 1'
#
loop_
_entity.id
_entity.type
_entity.pdbx_description
1 polymer ?
#
loop_
_entity_poly.entity_id
_entity_poly.type
_entity_poly.pdbx_seq_one_letter_code
_entity_poly.pdbx_strand_id
1 'polypeptide(L)'
;MSDMGKHDDAPATSEREPDTDIPAGEEEEITAMKRRVAEMEEEAKKLREMQATLEQQSADLSEDREAVDARSIFVGNVDYSASPEEIQAHFQSCGSINRVTILLDKFTGQPKG
;
A
#
# COMPACT_ATOMS: atom_id res chain seq x y z
N MET A 1 33.67 55.17 48.49
CA MET A 1 34.76 55.68 47.63
C MET A 1 34.98 54.63 46.57
N SER A 2 34.24 54.75 45.47
CA SER A 2 34.73 55.28 44.17
C SER A 2 35.11 54.07 43.30
N ASP A 3 34.28 53.68 42.34
CA ASP A 3 34.18 54.25 40.98
C ASP A 3 35.20 53.61 40.01
N MET A 4 34.79 53.52 38.73
CA MET A 4 35.48 52.94 37.57
C MET A 4 35.46 51.39 37.49
N GLY A 5 34.91 50.74 36.46
CA GLY A 5 34.41 51.20 35.18
C GLY A 5 34.43 50.02 34.21
N LYS A 6 33.29 49.79 33.55
CA LYS A 6 33.03 49.04 32.31
C LYS A 6 34.22 48.30 31.66
N HIS A 7 34.01 47.01 31.38
CA HIS A 7 34.24 46.45 30.05
C HIS A 7 33.12 45.44 29.76
N ASP A 8 32.04 45.98 29.19
CA ASP A 8 31.14 45.22 28.32
C ASP A 8 31.95 44.86 27.07
N ASP A 9 32.52 43.66 27.03
CA ASP A 9 32.99 43.06 25.77
C ASP A 9 32.02 41.92 25.44
N ALA A 10 30.86 42.32 24.93
CA ALA A 10 30.01 41.40 24.19
C ALA A 10 30.75 41.09 22.89
N PRO A 11 31.05 39.81 22.57
CA PRO A 11 31.50 39.51 21.23
C PRO A 11 30.35 39.87 20.31
N ALA A 12 30.55 40.90 19.48
CA ALA A 12 29.70 41.18 18.36
C ALA A 12 29.65 39.90 17.51
N THR A 13 28.57 39.12 17.68
CA THR A 13 28.17 38.12 16.73
C THR A 13 27.81 38.90 15.48
N SER A 14 28.83 39.17 14.67
CA SER A 14 28.64 39.49 13.26
C SER A 14 27.88 38.31 12.69
N GLU A 15 26.56 38.46 12.62
CA GLU A 15 25.67 37.64 11.82
C GLU A 15 26.17 37.80 10.40
N ARG A 16 27.15 36.97 10.05
CA ARG A 16 27.61 36.79 8.68
C ARG A 16 26.44 36.11 8.00
N GLU A 17 25.54 36.92 7.46
CA GLU A 17 24.61 36.47 6.43
C GLU A 17 25.45 35.69 5.41
N PRO A 18 25.07 34.45 5.06
CA PRO A 18 25.72 33.79 3.95
C PRO A 18 25.37 34.62 2.72
N ASP A 19 26.29 35.51 2.36
CA ASP A 19 26.33 36.26 1.11
C ASP A 19 26.57 35.23 0.01
N THR A 20 25.52 34.48 -0.33
CA THR A 20 25.49 33.60 -1.50
C THR A 20 25.26 34.47 -2.71
N ASP A 21 26.34 35.13 -3.13
CA ASP A 21 26.48 35.66 -4.49
C ASP A 21 26.65 34.43 -5.41
N ILE A 22 25.54 33.76 -5.71
CA ILE A 22 25.53 32.60 -6.62
C ILE A 22 25.84 33.16 -8.02
N PRO A 23 26.94 32.75 -8.67
CA PRO A 23 27.21 33.21 -10.03
C PRO A 23 26.03 32.80 -10.93
N ALA A 24 25.57 33.70 -11.80
CA ALA A 24 24.37 33.51 -12.63
C ALA A 24 24.35 32.20 -13.46
N GLY A 25 25.50 31.54 -13.67
CA GLY A 25 25.58 30.21 -14.28
C GLY A 25 25.15 29.05 -13.35
N GLU A 26 25.35 29.18 -12.04
CA GLU A 26 24.90 28.21 -11.03
C GLU A 26 23.39 28.38 -10.73
N GLU A 27 22.82 29.57 -10.88
CA GLU A 27 21.36 29.78 -10.75
C GLU A 27 20.55 29.01 -11.80
N GLU A 28 21.03 28.93 -13.03
CA GLU A 28 20.39 28.18 -14.11
C GLU A 28 20.47 26.67 -13.86
N GLU A 29 21.61 26.17 -13.37
CA GLU A 29 21.78 24.77 -12.98
C GLU A 29 20.91 24.37 -11.78
N ILE A 30 20.82 25.23 -10.75
CA ILE A 30 19.95 25.01 -9.58
C ILE A 30 18.48 25.01 -10.00
N THR A 31 18.09 25.88 -10.94
CA THR A 31 16.72 25.92 -11.47
C THR A 31 16.39 24.66 -12.27
N ALA A 32 17.32 24.17 -13.09
CA ALA A 32 17.18 22.92 -13.81
C ALA A 32 17.09 21.70 -12.86
N MET A 33 17.88 21.69 -11.79
CA MET A 33 17.84 20.64 -10.76
C MET A 33 16.52 20.66 -9.97
N LYS A 34 16.03 21.84 -9.57
CA LYS A 34 14.74 22.01 -8.89
C LYS A 34 13.57 21.52 -9.74
N ARG A 35 13.59 21.77 -11.05
CA ARG A 35 12.57 21.26 -11.98
C ARG A 35 12.54 19.73 -12.02
N ARG A 36 13.71 19.09 -12.11
CA ARG A 36 13.83 17.63 -12.10
C ARG A 36 13.37 17.01 -10.78
N VAL A 37 13.67 17.66 -9.64
CA VAL A 37 13.19 17.22 -8.33
C VAL A 37 11.67 17.36 -8.23
N ALA A 38 11.10 18.47 -8.69
CA ALA A 38 9.64 18.67 -8.68
C ALA A 38 8.89 17.64 -9.54
N GLU A 39 9.41 17.32 -10.74
CA GLU A 39 8.85 16.27 -11.60
C GLU A 39 8.94 14.89 -10.92
N MET A 40 10.09 14.57 -10.33
CA MET A 40 10.28 13.31 -9.61
C MET A 40 9.40 13.21 -8.35
N GLU A 41 9.19 14.30 -7.62
CA GLU A 41 8.29 14.35 -6.47
C GLU A 41 6.83 14.15 -6.88
N GLU A 42 6.40 14.72 -8.01
CA GLU A 42 5.06 14.50 -8.56
C GLU A 42 4.85 13.04 -8.99
N GLU A 43 5.84 12.46 -9.69
CA GLU A 43 5.82 11.05 -10.08
C GLU A 43 5.81 10.11 -8.85
N ALA A 44 6.63 10.40 -7.84
CA ALA A 44 6.68 9.63 -6.61
C ALA A 44 5.36 9.71 -5.83
N LYS A 45 4.72 10.89 -5.78
CA LYS A 45 3.41 11.08 -5.15
C LYS A 45 2.35 10.23 -5.85
N LYS A 46 2.29 10.28 -7.19
CA LYS A 46 1.33 9.48 -7.98
C LYS A 46 1.56 7.98 -7.80
N LEU A 47 2.81 7.56 -7.75
CA LEU A 47 3.15 6.15 -7.53
C LEU A 47 2.73 5.69 -6.12
N ARG A 48 2.95 6.51 -5.09
CA ARG A 48 2.51 6.22 -3.72
C ARG A 48 0.98 6.14 -3.61
N GLU A 49 0.24 7.04 -4.26
CA GLU A 49 -1.23 7.00 -4.28
C GLU A 49 -1.76 5.74 -4.99
N MET A 50 -1.14 5.35 -6.11
CA MET A 50 -1.48 4.12 -6.81
C MET A 50 -1.19 2.88 -5.96
N GLN A 51 -0.05 2.83 -5.27
CA GLN A 51 0.28 1.75 -4.35
C GLN A 51 -0.71 1.65 -3.19
N ALA A 52 -1.07 2.78 -2.56
CA ALA A 52 -2.05 2.81 -1.49
C ALA A 52 -3.43 2.31 -1.94
N THR A 53 -3.84 2.67 -3.17
CA THR A 53 -5.12 2.20 -3.75
C THR A 53 -5.10 0.68 -3.97
N LEU A 54 -4.01 0.14 -4.53
CA LEU A 54 -3.87 -1.30 -4.76
C LEU A 54 -3.82 -2.08 -3.45
N GLU A 55 -3.13 -1.56 -2.44
CA GLU A 55 -3.04 -2.18 -1.11
C GLU A 55 -4.43 -2.21 -0.45
N GLN A 56 -5.17 -1.11 -0.52
CA GLN A 56 -6.54 -1.05 0.02
C GLN A 56 -7.49 -2.01 -0.72
N GLN A 57 -7.41 -2.09 -2.05
CA GLN A 57 -8.18 -3.08 -2.81
C GLN A 57 -7.79 -4.52 -2.45
N SER A 58 -6.51 -4.79 -2.21
CA SER A 58 -6.06 -6.12 -1.81
C SER A 58 -6.55 -6.50 -0.41
N ALA A 59 -6.60 -5.54 0.52
CA ALA A 59 -7.11 -5.74 1.87
C ALA A 59 -8.61 -6.07 1.87
N ASP A 60 -9.40 -5.30 1.11
CA ASP A 60 -10.85 -5.51 0.98
C ASP A 60 -11.16 -6.90 0.38
N LEU A 61 -10.42 -7.30 -0.66
CA LEU A 61 -10.52 -8.64 -1.25
C LEU A 61 -10.12 -9.76 -0.28
N SER A 62 -9.12 -9.53 0.58
CA SER A 62 -8.73 -10.51 1.59
C SER A 62 -9.79 -10.68 2.68
N GLU A 63 -10.36 -9.58 3.18
CA GLU A 63 -11.44 -9.62 4.18
C GLU A 63 -12.68 -10.34 3.64
N ASP A 64 -13.06 -10.07 2.38
CA ASP A 64 -14.19 -10.75 1.73
C ASP A 64 -13.92 -12.26 1.58
N ARG A 65 -12.69 -12.63 1.19
CA ARG A 65 -12.28 -14.03 1.09
C ARG A 65 -12.34 -14.75 2.45
N GLU A 66 -11.84 -14.13 3.50
CA GLU A 66 -11.86 -14.70 4.86
C GLU A 66 -13.30 -14.87 5.37
N ALA A 67 -14.16 -13.89 5.11
CA ALA A 67 -15.58 -13.99 5.44
C ALA A 67 -16.29 -15.09 4.64
N VAL A 68 -15.94 -15.30 3.37
CA VAL A 68 -16.44 -16.41 2.54
C VAL A 68 -15.94 -17.75 3.07
N ASP A 69 -14.65 -17.88 3.37
CA ASP A 69 -14.03 -19.10 3.87
C ASP A 69 -14.61 -19.50 5.24
N ALA A 70 -14.87 -18.53 6.13
CA ALA A 70 -15.48 -18.76 7.44
C ALA A 70 -16.92 -19.30 7.38
N ARG A 71 -17.65 -19.04 6.28
CA ARG A 71 -19.01 -19.55 6.04
C ARG A 71 -19.05 -20.80 5.17
N SER A 72 -17.90 -21.25 4.69
CA SER A 72 -17.77 -22.40 3.79
C SER A 72 -17.51 -23.68 4.56
N ILE A 73 -18.00 -24.80 4.04
CA ILE A 73 -17.76 -26.14 4.59
C ILE A 73 -17.01 -27.00 3.57
N PHE A 74 -16.16 -27.91 4.05
CA PHE A 74 -15.54 -28.94 3.22
C PHE A 74 -16.34 -30.24 3.36
N VAL A 75 -16.69 -30.85 2.22
CA VAL A 75 -17.34 -32.15 2.13
C VAL A 75 -16.41 -33.05 1.33
N GLY A 76 -16.01 -34.17 1.92
CA GLY A 76 -15.17 -35.19 1.27
C GLY A 76 -15.91 -36.52 1.12
N ASN A 77 -15.28 -37.46 0.42
CA ASN A 77 -15.85 -38.77 0.10
C ASN A 77 -17.14 -38.65 -0.73
N VAL A 78 -17.21 -37.62 -1.59
CA VAL A 78 -18.30 -37.46 -2.54
C VAL A 78 -18.02 -38.33 -3.77
N ASP A 79 -19.09 -38.81 -4.41
CA ASP A 79 -18.95 -39.58 -5.65
C ASP A 79 -18.34 -38.73 -6.77
N TYR A 80 -17.44 -39.31 -7.57
CA TYR A 80 -16.75 -38.61 -8.66
C TYR A 80 -17.69 -38.14 -9.79
N SER A 81 -18.90 -38.68 -9.87
CA SER A 81 -19.94 -38.26 -10.82
C SER A 81 -20.87 -37.19 -10.28
N ALA A 82 -20.75 -36.82 -8.99
CA ALA A 82 -21.62 -35.84 -8.37
C ALA A 82 -21.50 -34.47 -9.05
N SER A 83 -22.66 -33.94 -9.43
CA SER A 83 -22.79 -32.62 -10.02
C SER A 83 -23.02 -31.53 -8.96
N PRO A 84 -22.65 -30.26 -9.21
CA PRO A 84 -22.94 -29.16 -8.32
C PRO A 84 -24.43 -29.04 -7.96
N GLU A 85 -25.32 -29.34 -8.92
CA GLU A 85 -26.77 -29.31 -8.77
C GLU A 85 -27.26 -30.36 -7.77
N GLU A 86 -26.71 -31.58 -7.81
CA GLU A 86 -27.03 -32.64 -6.86
C GLU A 86 -26.59 -32.27 -5.44
N ILE A 87 -25.39 -31.70 -5.29
CA ILE A 87 -24.88 -31.24 -3.99
C ILE A 87 -25.76 -30.10 -3.45
N GLN A 88 -26.13 -29.14 -4.31
CA GLN A 88 -27.01 -28.06 -3.93
C GLN A 88 -28.39 -28.57 -3.49
N ALA A 89 -28.97 -29.50 -4.23
CA ALA A 89 -30.24 -30.13 -3.88
C ALA A 89 -30.14 -30.92 -2.57
N HIS A 90 -29.02 -31.59 -2.30
CA HIS A 90 -28.82 -32.34 -1.07
C HIS A 90 -28.81 -31.44 0.17
N PHE A 91 -28.11 -30.31 0.09
CA PHE A 91 -27.97 -29.37 1.21
C PHE A 91 -29.05 -28.27 1.27
N GLN A 92 -30.04 -28.29 0.36
CA GLN A 92 -31.05 -27.23 0.25
C GLN A 92 -31.83 -26.98 1.56
N SER A 93 -32.03 -28.03 2.36
CA SER A 93 -32.77 -27.94 3.63
C SER A 93 -31.95 -27.33 4.77
N CYS A 94 -30.62 -27.28 4.63
CA CYS A 94 -29.73 -26.66 5.61
C CYS A 94 -29.73 -25.13 5.53
N GLY A 95 -30.12 -24.56 4.38
CA GLY A 95 -30.22 -23.12 4.18
C GLY A 95 -29.85 -22.67 2.77
N SER A 96 -29.69 -21.35 2.59
CA SER A 96 -29.29 -20.75 1.32
C SER A 96 -27.82 -21.07 0.99
N ILE A 97 -27.60 -21.65 -0.18
CA ILE A 97 -26.27 -22.00 -0.69
C ILE A 97 -25.85 -20.93 -1.71
N ASN A 98 -24.78 -20.21 -1.41
CA ASN A 98 -24.28 -19.13 -2.29
C ASN A 98 -23.42 -19.67 -3.44
N ARG A 99 -22.63 -20.71 -3.20
CA ARG A 99 -21.69 -21.27 -4.17
C ARG A 99 -21.37 -22.73 -3.83
N VAL A 100 -21.22 -23.56 -4.85
CA VAL A 100 -20.64 -24.91 -4.78
C VAL A 100 -19.37 -24.92 -5.61
N THR A 101 -18.30 -25.57 -5.16
CA THR A 101 -17.04 -25.68 -5.91
C THR A 101 -16.47 -27.08 -5.75
N ILE A 102 -16.40 -27.83 -6.87
CA ILE A 102 -15.82 -29.16 -6.91
C ILE A 102 -14.31 -29.02 -7.18
N LEU A 103 -13.49 -29.48 -6.23
CA LEU A 103 -12.04 -29.46 -6.39
C LEU A 103 -11.62 -30.53 -7.39
N LEU A 104 -10.94 -30.10 -8.45
CA LEU A 104 -10.36 -30.97 -9.47
C LEU A 104 -8.87 -31.20 -9.19
N ASP A 105 -8.40 -32.42 -9.45
CA ASP A 105 -6.97 -32.73 -9.48
C ASP A 105 -6.30 -31.99 -10.65
N LYS A 106 -5.16 -31.36 -10.37
CA LYS A 106 -4.48 -30.47 -11.33
C LYS A 106 -3.88 -31.21 -12.52
N PHE A 107 -3.62 -32.51 -12.40
CA PHE A 107 -2.98 -33.32 -13.42
C PHE A 107 -4.00 -34.13 -14.23
N THR A 108 -5.03 -34.67 -13.56
CA THR A 108 -6.04 -35.51 -14.23
C THR A 108 -7.30 -34.75 -14.62
N GLY A 109 -7.56 -33.59 -14.02
CA GLY A 109 -8.80 -32.83 -14.19
C GLY A 109 -10.02 -33.50 -13.54
N GLN A 110 -9.84 -34.64 -12.87
CA GLN A 110 -10.93 -35.37 -12.22
C GLN A 110 -11.23 -34.79 -10.83
N PRO A 111 -12.49 -34.88 -10.35
CA PRO A 111 -12.83 -34.51 -8.98
C PRO A 111 -11.96 -35.24 -7.95
N LYS A 112 -11.74 -34.66 -6.77
CA LYS A 112 -10.87 -35.24 -5.74
C LYS A 112 -11.57 -36.18 -4.74
N GLY A 113 -12.87 -36.43 -4.90
CA GLY A 113 -13.71 -37.16 -3.94
C GLY A 113 -14.39 -36.20 -2.99
#